data_AF-A0A660MMG1-F1
#
_entry.id   AF-A0A660MMG1-F1
#
_cell.length_a   1.000
_cell.length_b   1.000
_cell.length_c   1.000
_cell.angle_alpha   90.00
_cell.angle_beta   90.00
_cell.angle_gamma   90.00
#
_symmetry.space_group_name_H-M   'P 1'
#
loop_
_entity.id
_entity.type
_entity.pdbx_description
1 polymer ?
#
loop_
_entity_poly.entity_id
_entity_poly.type
_entity_poly.pdbx_seq_one_letter_code
_entity_poly.pdbx_strand_id
1 'polypeptide(L)'
;MFTLFVLLRDDNHAVNNDLLACGLKQHFPWYSDFALSTETLIFPPVSLLVLERKGWRVRFEIREVDEMSLDVAVLQKILQKKTALPADFLAYNKEIAVGFDDDPQRRFTDDMIGVAEWLRDIFPDAVLFDQYNGEVW
;
A
#
# COMPACT_ATOMS: atom_id res chain seq x y z
N MET A 1 -15.24 -0.15 -1.29
CA MET A 1 -13.84 -0.45 -1.67
C MET A 1 -13.02 0.79 -1.42
N PHE A 2 -11.96 0.66 -0.64
CA PHE A 2 -11.04 1.73 -0.26
C PHE A 2 -9.65 1.39 -0.80
N THR A 3 -8.89 2.38 -1.26
CA THR A 3 -7.53 2.18 -1.78
C THR A 3 -6.57 3.15 -1.11
N LEU A 4 -5.51 2.61 -0.54
CA LEU A 4 -4.38 3.37 0.00
C LEU A 4 -3.19 3.20 -0.97
N PHE A 5 -2.52 4.30 -1.28
CA PHE A 5 -1.32 4.28 -2.11
C PHE A 5 -0.09 4.55 -1.26
N VAL A 6 0.90 3.66 -1.35
CA VAL A 6 2.20 3.85 -0.71
C VAL A 6 3.20 4.22 -1.78
N LEU A 7 3.66 5.46 -1.76
CA LEU A 7 4.67 5.95 -2.68
C LEU A 7 6.02 5.91 -1.98
N LEU A 8 7.02 5.32 -2.64
CA LEU A 8 8.36 5.22 -2.10
C LEU A 8 9.40 5.29 -3.21
N ARG A 9 10.64 5.47 -2.78
CA ARG A 9 11.83 5.33 -3.62
C ARG A 9 12.45 3.96 -3.40
N ASP A 10 12.60 3.19 -4.48
CA ASP A 10 13.15 1.84 -4.49
C ASP A 10 14.15 1.64 -5.63
N ASP A 11 15.23 2.42 -5.63
CA ASP A 11 16.28 2.39 -6.67
C ASP A 11 16.93 1.00 -6.86
N ASN A 12 16.85 0.13 -5.85
CA ASN A 12 17.44 -1.21 -5.87
C ASN A 12 16.44 -2.32 -6.22
N HIS A 13 15.18 -1.98 -6.51
CA HIS A 13 14.09 -2.93 -6.73
C HIS A 13 13.95 -3.97 -5.61
N ALA A 14 14.15 -3.55 -4.36
CA ALA A 14 14.10 -4.42 -3.19
C ALA A 14 12.66 -4.76 -2.78
N VAL A 15 11.69 -3.90 -3.12
CA VAL A 15 10.28 -4.10 -2.76
C VAL A 15 9.61 -5.04 -3.74
N ASN A 16 9.24 -6.21 -3.22
CA ASN A 16 8.55 -7.29 -3.92
C ASN A 16 7.54 -8.00 -2.97
N ASN A 17 6.77 -8.94 -3.52
CA ASN A 17 5.76 -9.67 -2.75
C ASN A 17 6.35 -10.49 -1.59
N ASP A 18 7.58 -11.00 -1.73
CA ASP A 18 8.24 -11.76 -0.66
C ASP A 18 8.62 -10.86 0.54
N LEU A 19 9.11 -9.65 0.28
CA LEU A 19 9.38 -8.65 1.31
C LEU A 19 8.11 -8.30 2.08
N LEU A 20 7.02 -8.00 1.36
CA LEU A 20 5.73 -7.67 1.97
C LEU A 20 5.18 -8.87 2.76
N ALA A 21 5.26 -10.08 2.21
CA ALA A 21 4.82 -11.30 2.88
C ALA A 21 5.61 -11.59 4.16
N CYS A 22 6.94 -11.40 4.12
CA CYS A 22 7.81 -11.55 5.26
C CYS A 22 7.50 -10.49 6.33
N GLY A 23 7.33 -9.23 5.91
CA GLY A 23 6.98 -8.11 6.78
C GLY A 23 5.64 -8.33 7.48
N LEU A 24 4.61 -8.80 6.77
CA LEU A 24 3.31 -9.14 7.36
C LEU A 24 3.45 -10.25 8.39
N LYS A 25 4.20 -11.32 8.10
CA LYS A 25 4.41 -12.43 9.03
C LYS A 25 5.14 -12.04 10.31
N GLN A 26 6.08 -11.10 10.23
CA GLN A 26 6.98 -10.76 11.33
C GLN A 26 6.48 -9.60 12.19
N HIS A 27 5.80 -8.63 11.57
CA HIS A 27 5.55 -7.33 12.19
C HIS A 27 4.07 -6.95 12.26
N PHE A 28 3.18 -7.60 11.50
CA PHE A 28 1.76 -7.27 11.53
C PHE A 28 1.08 -7.89 12.76
N PRO A 29 0.49 -7.08 13.66
CA PRO A 29 -0.22 -7.58 14.83
C PRO A 29 -1.33 -8.55 14.43
N TRP A 30 -1.45 -9.68 15.13
CA TRP A 30 -2.46 -10.71 14.88
C TRP A 30 -2.46 -11.32 13.46
N TYR A 31 -1.34 -11.26 12.74
CA TYR A 31 -1.17 -11.93 11.44
C TYR A 31 -1.64 -13.40 11.44
N SER A 32 -1.54 -14.11 12.58
CA SER A 32 -2.02 -15.49 12.73
C SER A 32 -3.48 -15.70 12.39
N ASP A 33 -4.31 -14.66 12.44
CA ASP A 33 -5.73 -14.70 12.09
C ASP A 33 -5.99 -14.53 10.59
N PHE A 34 -4.95 -14.23 9.81
CA PHE A 34 -5.00 -13.97 8.38
C PHE A 34 -4.36 -15.11 7.59
N ALA A 35 -4.98 -15.42 6.46
CA ALA A 35 -4.37 -16.24 5.42
C ALA A 35 -3.63 -15.33 4.44
N LEU A 36 -2.41 -15.72 4.06
CA LEU A 36 -1.62 -15.00 3.07
C LEU A 36 -1.44 -15.86 1.83
N SER A 37 -1.71 -15.29 0.66
CA SER A 37 -1.57 -15.96 -0.64
C SER A 37 -1.07 -14.97 -1.69
N THR A 38 -0.68 -15.51 -2.85
CA THR A 38 -0.37 -14.70 -4.03
C THR A 38 -1.39 -15.04 -5.12
N GLU A 39 -2.02 -14.01 -5.68
CA GLU A 39 -2.94 -14.13 -6.81
C GLU A 39 -2.26 -13.57 -8.07
N THR A 40 -2.18 -14.35 -9.13
CA THR A 40 -1.69 -13.88 -10.44
C THR A 40 -2.88 -13.63 -11.36
N LEU A 41 -3.07 -12.37 -11.76
CA LEU A 41 -4.02 -12.02 -12.80
C LEU A 41 -3.39 -12.27 -14.17
N ILE A 42 -4.20 -12.68 -15.15
CA ILE A 42 -3.71 -13.01 -16.51
C ILE A 42 -3.79 -11.78 -17.42
N PHE A 43 -4.78 -10.91 -17.21
CA PHE A 43 -4.99 -9.69 -18.00
C PHE A 43 -5.51 -8.54 -17.11
N PRO A 44 -4.67 -7.53 -16.78
CA PRO A 44 -3.23 -7.47 -17.05
C PRO A 44 -2.44 -8.54 -16.25
N PRO A 45 -1.24 -8.94 -16.71
CA PRO A 45 -0.40 -9.90 -16.00
C PRO A 45 0.23 -9.24 -14.77
N VAL A 46 -0.45 -9.31 -13.62
CA VAL A 46 0.03 -8.75 -12.35
C VAL A 46 0.00 -9.81 -11.25
N SER A 47 0.98 -9.76 -10.33
CA SER A 47 1.00 -10.63 -9.14
C SER A 47 0.68 -9.81 -7.90
N LEU A 48 -0.42 -10.17 -7.26
CA LEU A 48 -0.94 -9.51 -6.06
C LEU A 48 -0.59 -10.34 -4.84
N LEU A 49 -0.07 -9.70 -3.80
CA LEU A 49 -0.09 -10.30 -2.48
C LEU A 49 -1.48 -10.10 -1.89
N VAL A 50 -2.06 -11.16 -1.32
CA VAL A 50 -3.42 -11.13 -0.77
C VAL A 50 -3.39 -11.56 0.69
N LEU A 51 -3.93 -10.71 1.55
CA LEU A 51 -4.16 -10.96 2.96
C LEU A 51 -5.67 -11.13 3.17
N GLU A 52 -6.10 -12.29 3.67
CA GLU A 52 -7.53 -12.63 3.83
C GLU A 52 -7.86 -12.97 5.28
N ARG A 53 -8.97 -12.42 5.80
CA ARG A 53 -9.54 -12.82 7.10
C ARG A 53 -11.06 -12.90 7.01
N LYS A 54 -11.61 -14.08 7.30
CA LYS A 54 -13.07 -14.33 7.33
C LYS A 54 -13.79 -13.86 6.05
N GLY A 55 -13.15 -14.04 4.89
CA GLY A 55 -13.68 -13.65 3.58
C GLY A 55 -13.50 -12.17 3.20
N TRP A 56 -12.95 -11.33 4.09
CA TRP A 56 -12.51 -9.98 3.75
C TRP A 56 -11.06 -9.99 3.28
N ARG A 57 -10.76 -9.34 2.15
CA ARG A 57 -9.43 -9.35 1.54
C ARG A 57 -8.81 -7.96 1.45
N VAL A 58 -7.49 -7.94 1.63
CA VAL A 58 -6.61 -6.83 1.29
C VAL A 58 -5.67 -7.29 0.19
N ARG A 59 -5.58 -6.53 -0.89
CA ARG A 59 -4.73 -6.83 -2.04
C ARG A 59 -3.64 -5.78 -2.16
N PHE A 60 -2.40 -6.22 -2.27
CA PHE A 60 -1.23 -5.37 -2.50
C PHE A 60 -0.75 -5.60 -3.93
N GLU A 61 -0.75 -4.54 -4.70
CA GLU A 61 -0.19 -4.50 -6.06
C GLU A 61 1.04 -3.60 -6.05
N ILE A 62 2.20 -4.14 -6.42
CA ILE A 62 3.43 -3.38 -6.56
C ILE A 62 3.53 -2.93 -8.01
N ARG A 63 3.68 -1.63 -8.22
CA ARG A 63 3.75 -0.99 -9.53
C ARG A 63 5.07 -0.23 -9.65
N GLU A 64 5.80 -0.54 -10.70
CA GLU A 64 7.02 0.19 -11.08
C GLU A 64 6.65 1.53 -11.72
N VAL A 65 7.63 2.42 -11.89
CA VAL A 65 7.44 3.82 -12.32
C VAL A 65 6.49 4.02 -13.51
N ASP A 66 6.59 3.16 -14.52
CA ASP A 66 5.80 3.27 -15.76
C ASP A 66 4.35 2.78 -15.58
N GLU A 67 4.04 2.11 -14.48
CA GLU A 67 2.74 1.52 -14.13
C GLU A 67 2.06 2.23 -12.96
N MET A 68 2.73 3.20 -12.34
CA MET A 68 2.18 3.98 -11.22
C MET A 68 0.88 4.67 -11.64
N SER A 69 -0.14 4.60 -10.78
CA SER A 69 -1.39 5.32 -11.01
C SER A 69 -1.29 6.80 -10.65
N LEU A 70 -0.40 7.15 -9.73
CA LEU A 70 -0.21 8.51 -9.25
C LEU A 70 1.00 9.18 -9.88
N ASP A 71 0.77 10.32 -10.54
CA ASP A 71 1.85 11.21 -10.96
C ASP A 71 2.40 11.97 -9.74
N VAL A 72 3.64 11.65 -9.37
CA VAL A 72 4.33 12.22 -8.21
C VAL A 72 4.47 13.75 -8.31
N ALA A 73 4.70 14.30 -9.49
CA ALA A 73 4.84 15.75 -9.68
C ALA A 73 3.49 16.47 -9.55
N VAL A 74 2.40 15.84 -9.99
CA VAL A 74 1.04 16.33 -9.76
C VAL A 74 0.71 16.25 -8.27
N LEU A 75 0.99 15.11 -7.64
CA LEU A 75 0.66 14.87 -6.25
C LEU A 75 1.43 15.80 -5.30
N GLN A 76 2.70 16.10 -5.59
CA GLN A 76 3.49 17.08 -4.83
C GLN A 76 2.76 18.42 -4.72
N LYS A 77 2.20 18.91 -5.84
CA LYS A 77 1.48 20.20 -5.88
C LYS A 77 0.22 20.20 -5.02
N ILE A 78 -0.42 19.04 -4.87
CA ILE A 78 -1.62 18.86 -4.05
C ILE A 78 -1.22 18.77 -2.58
N LEU A 79 -0.23 17.93 -2.26
CA LEU A 79 0.14 17.58 -0.89
C LEU A 79 0.98 18.63 -0.18
N GLN A 80 1.87 19.36 -0.88
CA GLN A 80 2.71 20.41 -0.27
C GLN A 80 1.90 21.54 0.38
N LYS A 81 0.61 21.68 0.01
CA LYS A 81 -0.31 22.64 0.63
C LYS A 81 -0.85 22.18 1.98
N LYS A 82 -0.76 20.88 2.27
CA LYS A 82 -1.36 20.23 3.44
C LYS A 82 -0.31 19.68 4.40
N THR A 83 0.83 19.21 3.89
CA THR A 83 1.89 18.59 4.70
C THR A 83 3.27 18.84 4.11
N ALA A 84 4.31 18.71 4.95
CA ALA A 84 5.68 18.64 4.49
C ALA A 84 5.92 17.27 3.82
N LEU A 85 6.56 17.28 2.66
CA LEU A 85 6.95 16.08 1.93
C LEU A 85 8.45 15.83 2.09
N PRO A 86 8.90 14.57 1.97
CA PRO A 86 10.32 14.24 1.87
C PRO A 86 11.02 15.04 0.76
N ALA A 87 12.27 15.43 0.99
CA ALA A 87 13.01 16.31 0.08
C ALA A 87 13.21 15.69 -1.32
N ASP A 88 13.30 14.36 -1.38
CA ASP A 88 13.45 13.58 -2.60
C ASP A 88 12.13 12.96 -3.08
N PHE A 89 10.98 13.48 -2.64
CA PHE A 89 9.66 12.96 -3.03
C PHE A 89 9.48 12.81 -4.55
N LEU A 90 10.00 13.77 -5.34
CA LEU A 90 9.95 13.71 -6.82
C LEU A 90 10.78 12.57 -7.44
N ALA A 91 11.66 11.93 -6.66
CA ALA A 91 12.44 10.78 -7.08
C ALA A 91 11.74 9.44 -6.77
N TYR A 92 10.52 9.46 -6.24
CA TYR A 92 9.78 8.24 -5.93
C TYR A 92 9.40 7.54 -7.24
N ASN A 93 9.72 6.26 -7.32
CA ASN A 93 9.68 5.47 -8.54
C ASN A 93 8.91 4.16 -8.36
N LYS A 94 8.24 3.99 -7.22
CA LYS A 94 7.47 2.80 -6.90
C LYS A 94 6.20 3.16 -6.15
N GLU A 95 5.11 2.47 -6.50
CA GLU A 95 3.80 2.57 -5.88
C GLU A 95 3.37 1.18 -5.39
N ILE A 96 2.88 1.10 -4.15
CA ILE A 96 2.12 -0.06 -3.67
C ILE A 96 0.67 0.38 -3.57
N ALA A 97 -0.18 -0.14 -4.46
CA ALA A 97 -1.62 0.07 -4.37
C ALA A 97 -2.23 -1.00 -3.46
N VAL A 98 -2.82 -0.54 -2.36
CA VAL A 98 -3.38 -1.41 -1.32
C VAL A 98 -4.90 -1.28 -1.36
N GLY A 99 -5.55 -2.27 -1.96
CA GLY A 99 -6.99 -2.34 -2.12
C GLY A 99 -7.64 -3.12 -0.98
N PHE A 100 -8.58 -2.47 -0.30
CA PHE A 100 -9.38 -3.08 0.77
C PHE A 100 -10.79 -3.39 0.26
N ASP A 101 -11.21 -4.64 0.45
CA ASP A 101 -12.58 -5.05 0.19
C ASP A 101 -13.58 -4.19 0.97
N ASP A 102 -14.80 -4.09 0.43
CA ASP A 102 -15.83 -3.27 1.04
C ASP A 102 -16.22 -3.78 2.44
N ASP A 103 -16.31 -2.85 3.38
CA ASP A 103 -16.69 -3.13 4.76
C ASP A 103 -17.81 -2.19 5.22
N PRO A 104 -19.03 -2.36 4.67
CA PRO A 104 -20.16 -1.47 4.95
C PRO A 104 -20.58 -1.48 6.43
N GLN A 105 -20.21 -2.53 7.17
CA GLN A 105 -20.51 -2.70 8.58
C GLN A 105 -19.34 -2.29 9.50
N ARG A 106 -18.24 -1.78 8.94
CA ARG A 106 -17.06 -1.28 9.66
C ARG A 106 -16.41 -2.32 10.58
N ARG A 107 -16.56 -3.60 10.27
CA ARG A 107 -16.05 -4.73 11.08
C ARG A 107 -14.53 -4.88 11.03
N PHE A 108 -13.89 -4.40 9.97
CA PHE A 108 -12.47 -4.55 9.67
C PHE A 108 -11.74 -3.19 9.70
N THR A 109 -12.37 -2.14 10.22
CA THR A 109 -11.76 -0.80 10.32
C THR A 109 -10.42 -0.83 11.07
N ASP A 110 -10.36 -1.54 12.21
CA ASP A 110 -9.12 -1.67 12.99
C ASP A 110 -8.05 -2.45 12.21
N ASP A 111 -8.46 -3.46 11.44
CA ASP A 111 -7.54 -4.22 10.58
C ASP A 111 -6.98 -3.34 9.46
N MET A 112 -7.79 -2.45 8.86
CA MET A 112 -7.35 -1.48 7.86
C MET A 112 -6.32 -0.49 8.44
N ILE A 113 -6.59 0.04 9.64
CA ILE A 113 -5.67 0.94 10.35
C ILE A 113 -4.36 0.20 10.62
N GLY A 114 -4.42 -1.02 11.13
CA GLY A 114 -3.22 -1.83 11.37
C GLY A 114 -2.38 -2.02 10.11
N VAL A 115 -3.00 -2.24 8.95
CA VAL A 115 -2.26 -2.42 7.68
C VAL A 115 -1.56 -1.11 7.29
N ALA A 116 -2.22 0.03 7.44
CA ALA A 116 -1.62 1.33 7.18
C ALA A 116 -0.45 1.64 8.14
N GLU A 117 -0.62 1.36 9.44
CA GLU A 117 0.44 1.51 10.44
C GLU A 117 1.63 0.61 10.13
N TRP A 118 1.37 -0.66 9.82
CA TRP A 118 2.43 -1.59 9.39
C TRP A 118 3.18 -1.07 8.17
N LEU A 119 2.50 -0.62 7.11
CA LEU A 119 3.16 -0.07 5.91
C LEU A 119 4.08 1.10 6.25
N ARG A 120 3.67 1.98 7.17
CA ARG A 120 4.50 3.09 7.66
C ARG A 120 5.73 2.59 8.42
N ASP A 121 5.58 1.54 9.23
CA ASP A 121 6.68 0.99 10.02
C ASP A 121 7.76 0.33 9.16
N ILE A 122 7.38 -0.42 8.11
CA ILE A 122 8.34 -1.05 7.19
C ILE A 122 8.90 -0.06 6.17
N PHE A 123 8.16 1.00 5.82
CA PHE A 123 8.58 2.04 4.90
C PHE A 123 8.49 3.43 5.55
N PRO A 124 9.42 3.80 6.45
CA PRO A 124 9.33 5.03 7.24
C PRO A 124 9.43 6.31 6.38
N ASP A 125 10.10 6.24 5.24
CA ASP A 125 10.21 7.35 4.29
C ASP A 125 9.09 7.36 3.25
N ALA A 126 8.20 6.36 3.22
CA ALA A 126 7.12 6.33 2.26
C ALA A 126 6.05 7.41 2.55
N VAL A 127 5.38 7.85 1.49
CA VAL A 127 4.18 8.69 1.58
C VAL A 127 2.95 7.82 1.38
N LEU A 128 2.16 7.67 2.44
CA LEU A 128 0.88 6.96 2.42
C LEU A 128 -0.22 7.96 2.05
N PHE A 129 -0.79 7.79 0.86
CA PHE A 129 -1.81 8.67 0.31
C PHE A 129 -3.16 7.96 0.19
N ASP A 130 -4.13 8.50 0.92
CA ASP A 130 -5.53 8.13 0.79
C ASP A 130 -6.18 9.03 -0.27
N GLN A 131 -6.43 8.44 -1.45
CA GLN A 131 -7.01 9.17 -2.58
C GLN A 131 -8.46 9.60 -2.32
N TYR A 132 -9.22 8.85 -1.53
CA TYR A 132 -10.64 9.11 -1.30
C TYR A 132 -10.85 10.33 -0.40
N ASN A 133 -10.06 10.44 0.67
CA ASN A 133 -10.12 11.60 1.56
C ASN A 133 -9.15 12.72 1.13
N GLY A 134 -8.23 12.43 0.21
CA GLY A 134 -7.18 13.35 -0.22
C GLY A 134 -6.25 13.70 0.95
N GLU A 135 -6.02 12.74 1.83
CA GLU A 135 -5.26 12.88 3.07
C GLU A 135 -3.96 12.08 2.98
N VAL A 136 -2.94 12.58 3.68
CA VAL A 136 -1.68 11.86 3.88
C VAL A 136 -1.72 11.32 5.29
N TRP A 137 -1.46 10.03 5.41
CA TRP A 137 -1.52 9.32 6.67
C TRP A 137 -0.14 9.29 7.32
#